data_AF-A0A7S2AAP8-F1
#
_entry.id   AF-A0A7S2AAP8-F1
#
_cell.length_a   1.000
_cell.length_b   1.000
_cell.length_c   1.000
_cell.angle_alpha   90.00
_cell.angle_beta   90.00
_cell.angle_gamma   90.00
#
_symmetry.space_group_name_H-M   'P 1'
#
loop_
_entity.id
_entity.type
_entity.pdbx_description
1 polymer ?
#
loop_
_entity_poly.entity_id
_entity_poly.type
_entity_poly.pdbx_seq_one_letter_code
_entity_poly.pdbx_strand_id
1 'polypeptide(L)'
;SRADKPHLPDERARIQGLGGQVYMPPPWMVGDSSRVVAPQGPDDLPGAGLYGLAMSRSLGDREVKKVGVVAEPLVDVLDVDALRSGESYVKDATVLRWGKKGNAKKDGGVADGEELDLFVMSATDGIFERVPPQEMAERLAESLFGRDRKHPLEVMEALIAAASKSWMELIPNDSYRDDISVAICQIR
;
A
#
# COMPACT_ATOMS: atom_id res chain seq x y z
N SER A 1 7.00 -3.43 -1.43
CA SER A 1 6.45 -2.78 -2.64
C SER A 1 6.35 -1.28 -2.41
N ARG A 2 6.63 -0.48 -3.44
CA ARG A 2 6.51 0.98 -3.46
C ARG A 2 5.18 1.36 -4.14
N ALA A 3 4.47 2.37 -3.64
CA ALA A 3 3.30 2.91 -4.33
C ALA A 3 3.71 3.63 -5.64
N ASP A 4 3.09 3.30 -6.76
CA ASP A 4 3.38 3.90 -8.07
C ASP A 4 2.59 5.20 -8.28
N LYS A 5 2.99 6.25 -7.55
CA LYS A 5 2.33 7.56 -7.59
C LYS A 5 2.90 8.44 -8.72
N PRO A 6 2.05 9.16 -9.48
CA PRO A 6 2.45 10.03 -10.61
C PRO A 6 3.51 11.10 -10.33
N HIS A 7 3.61 11.58 -9.09
CA HIS A 7 4.55 12.65 -8.72
C HIS A 7 6.00 12.18 -8.52
N LEU A 8 6.24 10.87 -8.47
CA LEU A 8 7.58 10.33 -8.27
C LEU A 8 8.48 10.70 -9.46
N PRO A 9 9.77 11.04 -9.25
CA PRO A 9 10.61 11.65 -10.30
C PRO A 9 10.62 10.90 -11.63
N ASP A 10 10.87 9.59 -11.61
CA ASP A 10 10.95 8.78 -12.82
C ASP A 10 9.57 8.58 -13.49
N GLU A 11 8.52 8.46 -12.67
CA GLU A 11 7.15 8.33 -13.15
C GLU A 11 6.70 9.62 -13.83
N ARG A 12 6.93 10.76 -13.19
CA ARG A 12 6.65 12.10 -13.69
C ARG A 12 7.40 12.39 -14.98
N ALA A 13 8.71 12.09 -15.01
CA ALA A 13 9.53 12.30 -16.20
C ALA A 13 9.00 11.52 -17.40
N ARG A 14 8.60 10.25 -17.19
CA ARG A 14 8.00 9.43 -18.25
C ARG A 14 6.65 9.99 -18.72
N ILE A 15 5.75 10.31 -17.79
CA ILE A 15 4.42 10.86 -18.09
C ILE A 15 4.55 12.15 -18.91
N GLN A 16 5.35 13.09 -18.43
CA GLN A 16 5.55 14.38 -19.09
C GLN A 16 6.29 14.25 -20.43
N GLY A 17 7.24 13.32 -20.53
CA GLY A 17 7.94 13.01 -21.77
C GLY A 17 7.03 12.47 -22.88
N LEU A 18 5.87 11.92 -22.54
CA LEU A 18 4.85 11.40 -23.46
C LEU A 18 3.63 12.33 -23.58
N GLY A 19 3.76 13.59 -23.16
CA GLY A 19 2.70 14.61 -23.30
C GLY A 19 1.59 14.53 -22.24
N GLY A 20 1.74 13.68 -21.22
CA GLY A 20 0.86 13.63 -20.07
C GLY A 20 1.10 14.76 -19.07
N GLN A 21 0.11 15.04 -18.25
CA GLN A 21 0.22 16.00 -17.16
C GLN A 21 0.17 15.28 -15.81
N VAL A 22 0.92 15.79 -14.84
CA VAL A 22 0.85 15.35 -13.45
C VAL A 22 0.18 16.45 -12.64
N TYR A 23 -1.05 16.18 -12.21
CA TYR A 23 -1.80 17.06 -11.31
C TYR A 23 -1.41 16.76 -9.87
N MET A 24 -1.06 17.82 -9.13
CA MET A 24 -0.87 17.77 -7.69
C MET A 24 -2.07 18.44 -7.03
N PRO A 25 -2.89 17.71 -6.27
CA PRO A 25 -3.97 18.34 -5.53
C PRO A 25 -3.39 19.36 -4.54
N PRO A 26 -4.07 20.49 -4.34
CA PRO A 26 -3.59 21.50 -3.41
C PRO A 26 -3.66 20.98 -1.96
N PRO A 27 -2.83 21.49 -1.03
CA PRO A 27 -2.70 20.94 0.32
C PRO A 27 -3.99 20.87 1.16
N TRP A 28 -4.98 21.70 0.84
CA TRP A 28 -6.27 21.73 1.54
C TRP A 28 -7.27 20.67 1.04
N MET A 29 -6.97 19.97 -0.05
CA MET A 29 -7.82 18.91 -0.61
C MET A 29 -7.46 17.57 0.05
N VAL A 30 -7.96 17.39 1.27
CA VAL A 30 -7.66 16.22 2.11
C VAL A 30 -8.18 14.93 1.47
N GLY A 31 -7.31 13.93 1.33
CA GLY A 31 -7.66 12.62 0.80
C GLY A 31 -7.48 12.46 -0.72
N ASP A 32 -7.09 13.51 -1.44
CA ASP A 32 -6.73 13.38 -2.86
C ASP A 32 -5.21 13.20 -3.02
N SER A 33 -4.81 12.40 -4.01
CA SER A 33 -3.40 12.13 -4.32
C SER A 33 -3.04 12.61 -5.73
N SER A 34 -1.75 12.61 -6.07
CA SER A 34 -1.31 13.05 -7.40
C SER A 34 -1.95 12.21 -8.51
N ARG A 35 -2.35 12.86 -9.62
CA ARG A 35 -3.04 12.18 -10.73
C ARG A 35 -2.30 12.36 -12.07
N VAL A 36 -2.33 11.32 -12.90
CA VAL A 36 -2.03 11.44 -14.34
C VAL A 36 -3.28 11.98 -15.01
N VAL A 37 -3.13 13.09 -15.73
CA VAL A 37 -4.20 13.71 -16.50
C VAL A 37 -3.85 13.60 -17.99
N ALA A 38 -4.75 12.99 -18.77
CA ALA A 38 -4.64 13.04 -20.22
C ALA A 38 -5.03 14.44 -20.71
N PRO A 39 -4.28 15.04 -21.65
CA PRO A 39 -4.66 16.30 -22.25
C PRO A 39 -5.97 16.13 -23.02
N GLN A 40 -6.86 17.12 -22.92
CA GLN A 40 -8.07 17.16 -23.75
C GLN A 40 -7.67 17.18 -25.22
N GLY A 41 -8.20 16.24 -25.98
CA GLY A 41 -8.11 16.20 -27.43
C GLY A 41 -9.00 17.27 -28.08
N PRO A 42 -8.77 17.58 -29.37
CA PRO A 42 -9.59 18.54 -30.11
C PRO A 42 -11.06 18.09 -30.26
N ASP A 43 -11.32 16.79 -30.13
CA ASP A 43 -12.66 16.20 -30.20
C ASP A 43 -13.33 16.09 -28.82
N ASP A 44 -12.62 16.41 -27.72
CA ASP A 44 -13.18 16.37 -26.38
C ASP A 44 -14.12 17.56 -26.17
N LEU A 45 -15.27 17.31 -25.55
CA LEU A 45 -16.21 18.38 -25.23
C LEU A 45 -15.53 19.42 -24.33
N PRO A 46 -15.74 20.73 -24.56
CA PRO A 46 -15.30 21.76 -23.63
C PRO A 46 -15.86 21.47 -22.23
N GLY A 47 -14.99 21.22 -21.27
CA GLY A 47 -15.39 20.83 -19.91
C GLY A 47 -15.69 19.34 -19.70
N ALA A 48 -15.39 18.47 -20.69
CA ALA A 48 -15.28 17.04 -20.44
C ALA A 48 -14.31 16.83 -19.28
N GLY A 49 -14.80 16.17 -18.21
CA GLY A 49 -14.04 15.99 -16.98
C GLY A 49 -12.65 15.43 -17.31
N LEU A 50 -11.61 16.07 -16.79
CA LEU A 50 -10.25 15.57 -16.89
C LEU A 50 -10.21 14.20 -16.20
N TYR A 51 -10.24 13.11 -16.96
CA TYR A 51 -10.07 11.78 -16.39
C TYR A 51 -8.66 11.67 -15.83
N GLY A 52 -8.58 11.51 -14.51
CA GLY A 52 -7.32 11.54 -13.76
C GLY A 52 -7.08 10.23 -13.01
N LEU A 53 -6.03 9.49 -13.38
CA LEU A 53 -5.66 8.25 -12.68
C LEU A 53 -4.70 8.55 -11.53
N ALA A 54 -5.02 8.08 -10.32
CA ALA A 54 -4.20 8.31 -9.11
C ALA A 54 -2.90 7.47 -9.06
N MET A 55 -2.65 6.66 -10.09
CA MET A 55 -1.49 5.77 -10.22
C MET A 55 -0.81 5.98 -11.58
N SER A 56 0.51 5.78 -11.63
CA SER A 56 1.29 5.87 -12.87
C SER A 56 1.46 4.52 -13.57
N ARG A 57 1.07 3.43 -12.90
CA ARG A 57 1.09 2.07 -13.43
C ARG A 57 -0.26 1.40 -13.14
N SER A 58 -0.84 0.75 -14.14
CA SER A 58 -2.12 0.05 -14.01
C SER A 58 -2.30 -1.01 -15.09
N LEU A 59 -3.22 -1.95 -14.89
CA LEU A 59 -3.73 -2.79 -15.97
C LEU A 59 -4.96 -2.09 -16.57
N GLY A 60 -5.13 -2.15 -17.89
CA GLY A 60 -6.25 -1.48 -18.56
C GLY A 60 -5.98 0.00 -18.86
N ASP A 61 -6.91 0.89 -18.53
CA ASP A 61 -6.81 2.35 -18.69
C ASP A 61 -6.21 2.83 -20.02
N ARG A 62 -6.73 2.30 -21.13
CA ARG A 62 -6.17 2.47 -22.48
C ARG A 62 -5.89 3.94 -22.83
N GLU A 63 -6.77 4.84 -22.41
CA GLU A 63 -6.67 6.26 -22.71
C GLU A 63 -5.47 6.95 -22.07
N VAL A 64 -4.99 6.48 -20.92
CA VAL A 64 -3.82 7.09 -20.26
C VAL A 64 -2.52 6.37 -20.59
N LYS A 65 -2.57 5.23 -21.29
CA LYS A 65 -1.36 4.53 -21.79
C LYS A 65 -0.56 5.37 -22.77
N LYS A 66 -1.26 6.11 -23.65
CA LYS A 66 -0.64 7.01 -24.64
C LYS A 66 0.13 8.18 -24.01
N VAL A 67 -0.19 8.53 -22.76
CA VAL A 67 0.48 9.61 -21.99
C VAL A 67 1.35 9.08 -20.87
N GLY A 68 1.80 7.84 -20.99
CA GLY A 68 2.82 7.26 -20.14
C GLY A 68 2.30 6.46 -18.96
N VAL A 69 1.02 6.16 -18.77
CA VAL A 69 0.68 5.10 -17.79
C VAL A 69 1.16 3.76 -18.32
N VAL A 70 1.86 2.96 -17.52
CA VAL A 70 2.47 1.70 -17.96
C VAL A 70 1.81 0.50 -17.30
N ALA A 71 1.92 -0.69 -17.89
CA ALA A 71 1.40 -1.94 -17.30
C ALA A 71 2.51 -2.81 -16.71
N GLU A 72 3.76 -2.44 -17.00
CA GLU A 72 4.98 -3.10 -16.58
C GLU A 72 5.14 -3.01 -15.06
N PRO A 73 5.07 -4.15 -14.35
CA PRO A 73 5.19 -4.16 -12.91
C PRO A 73 6.63 -3.90 -12.47
N LEU A 74 6.79 -3.38 -11.26
CA LEU A 74 8.04 -3.53 -10.52
C LEU A 74 8.05 -4.92 -9.87
N VAL A 75 9.16 -5.63 -9.99
CA VAL A 75 9.30 -7.02 -9.51
C VAL A 75 10.44 -7.09 -8.51
N ASP A 76 10.09 -7.44 -7.27
CA ASP A 76 11.04 -7.81 -6.22
C ASP A 76 10.94 -9.32 -5.98
N VAL A 77 12.09 -10.00 -5.91
CA VAL A 77 12.17 -11.44 -5.61
C VAL A 77 12.76 -11.61 -4.22
N LEU A 78 12.05 -12.33 -3.36
CA LEU A 78 12.47 -12.64 -2.00
C LEU A 78 12.76 -14.13 -1.88
N ASP A 79 13.93 -14.48 -1.37
CA ASP A 79 14.29 -15.85 -1.04
C ASP A 79 13.73 -16.19 0.35
N VAL A 80 12.75 -17.09 0.38
CA VAL A 80 12.05 -17.49 1.60
C VAL A 80 12.98 -18.26 2.55
N ASP A 81 13.86 -19.09 2.02
CA ASP A 81 14.76 -19.90 2.84
C ASP A 81 15.82 -19.01 3.48
N ALA A 82 16.37 -18.05 2.72
CA ALA A 82 17.31 -17.06 3.24
C ALA A 82 16.65 -16.09 4.24
N LEU A 83 15.36 -15.78 4.08
CA LEU A 83 14.61 -15.02 5.08
C LEU A 83 14.40 -15.83 6.35
N ARG A 84 14.04 -17.11 6.22
CA ARG A 84 13.77 -18.01 7.36
C ARG A 84 15.02 -18.28 8.20
N SER A 85 16.17 -18.40 7.55
CA SER A 85 17.48 -18.57 8.20
C SER A 85 18.01 -17.28 8.82
N GLY A 86 17.40 -16.13 8.53
CA GLY A 86 17.89 -14.81 8.95
C GLY A 86 19.13 -14.32 8.20
N GLU A 87 19.57 -15.04 7.15
CA GLU A 87 20.76 -14.71 6.35
C GLU A 87 20.53 -13.50 5.43
N SER A 88 19.29 -13.31 4.96
CA SER A 88 18.92 -12.20 4.09
C SER A 88 18.19 -11.11 4.88
N TYR A 89 18.94 -10.16 5.43
CA TYR A 89 18.35 -8.92 5.92
C TYR A 89 17.89 -8.08 4.71
N VAL A 90 16.57 -7.89 4.59
CA VAL A 90 16.04 -6.79 3.77
C VAL A 90 16.58 -5.50 4.38
N LYS A 91 17.33 -4.70 3.61
CA LYS A 91 18.01 -3.48 4.07
C LYS A 91 17.06 -2.46 4.74
N ASP A 92 15.75 -2.61 4.52
CA ASP A 92 14.68 -1.77 5.07
C ASP A 92 13.75 -2.52 6.06
N ALA A 93 14.16 -3.69 6.56
CA ALA A 93 13.36 -4.45 7.54
C ALA A 93 13.28 -3.72 8.89
N THR A 94 12.06 -3.55 9.40
CA THR A 94 11.84 -3.19 10.81
C THR A 94 11.74 -4.46 11.62
N VAL A 95 12.74 -4.75 12.46
CA VAL A 95 12.72 -5.89 13.39
C VAL A 95 11.97 -5.49 14.67
N LEU A 96 11.01 -6.34 15.07
CA LEU A 96 10.25 -6.19 16.29
C LEU A 96 10.38 -7.48 17.11
N ARG A 97 10.83 -7.37 18.36
CA ARG A 97 10.89 -8.51 19.28
C ARG A 97 9.75 -8.44 20.28
N TRP A 98 9.00 -9.53 20.40
CA TRP A 98 7.91 -9.67 21.38
C TRP A 98 8.46 -10.13 22.73
N GLY A 99 8.25 -9.32 23.77
CA GLY A 99 8.48 -9.77 25.15
C GLY A 99 7.31 -10.62 25.66
N LYS A 100 7.53 -11.40 26.73
CA LYS A 100 6.50 -12.19 27.45
C LYS A 100 5.24 -11.41 27.90
N LYS A 101 5.22 -10.08 27.77
CA LYS A 101 4.13 -9.18 28.17
C LYS A 101 3.46 -8.43 27.00
N GLY A 102 3.68 -8.84 25.76
CA GLY A 102 2.90 -8.33 24.61
C GLY A 102 3.27 -6.94 24.08
N ASN A 103 4.34 -6.32 24.59
CA ASN A 103 4.84 -5.05 24.04
C ASN A 103 6.07 -5.32 23.16
N ALA A 104 5.96 -5.01 21.87
CA ALA A 104 7.08 -5.03 20.95
C ALA A 104 8.07 -3.90 21.30
N LYS A 105 9.36 -4.23 21.43
CA LYS A 105 10.43 -3.23 21.46
C LYS A 105 11.12 -3.21 20.11
N LYS A 106 11.43 -2.01 19.63
CA LYS A 106 12.29 -1.79 18.47
C LYS A 106 13.71 -2.13 18.89
N ASP A 107 14.13 -3.35 18.61
CA ASP A 107 15.47 -3.86 18.91
C ASP A 107 16.12 -4.33 17.61
N GLY A 108 17.36 -3.90 17.39
CA GLY A 108 18.09 -4.20 16.17
C GLY A 108 18.50 -5.68 16.11
N GLY A 109 18.00 -6.37 15.08
CA GLY A 109 18.48 -7.69 14.67
C GLY A 109 17.64 -8.87 15.19
N VAL A 110 17.41 -9.84 14.30
CA VAL A 110 16.96 -11.20 14.66
C VAL A 110 18.15 -11.93 15.29
N ALA A 111 17.92 -12.76 16.30
CA ALA A 111 19.01 -13.55 16.90
C ALA A 111 19.46 -14.61 15.88
N ASP A 112 20.76 -14.70 15.63
CA ASP A 112 21.33 -15.75 14.77
C ASP A 112 20.83 -17.13 15.25
N GLY A 113 20.27 -17.90 14.33
CA GLY A 113 19.93 -19.31 14.54
C GLY A 113 18.50 -19.63 15.00
N GLU A 114 17.59 -18.66 15.10
CA GLU A 114 16.15 -18.93 15.30
C GLU A 114 15.41 -19.02 13.97
N GLU A 115 14.70 -20.13 13.74
CA GLU A 115 13.84 -20.31 12.57
C GLU A 115 12.65 -19.35 12.64
N LEU A 116 12.49 -18.51 11.62
CA LEU A 116 11.43 -17.50 11.60
C LEU A 116 10.10 -18.05 11.08
N ASP A 117 9.03 -17.74 11.79
CA ASP A 117 7.66 -17.84 11.29
C ASP A 117 7.38 -16.71 10.29
N LEU A 118 6.94 -17.07 9.08
CA LEU A 118 6.76 -16.13 7.97
C LEU A 118 5.31 -16.04 7.52
N PHE A 119 4.87 -14.82 7.19
CA PHE A 119 3.60 -14.56 6.52
C PHE A 119 3.73 -13.36 5.59
N VAL A 120 2.81 -13.29 4.62
CA VAL A 120 2.70 -12.19 3.67
C VAL A 120 1.29 -11.62 3.74
N MET A 121 1.20 -10.30 3.63
CA MET A 121 -0.05 -9.57 3.49
C MET A 121 -0.06 -8.80 2.17
N SER A 122 -1.19 -8.79 1.49
CA SER A 122 -1.49 -7.89 0.38
C SER A 122 -2.78 -7.14 0.70
N ALA A 123 -2.85 -5.86 0.38
CA ALA A 123 -4.03 -5.04 0.63
C ALA A 123 -4.14 -3.86 -0.34
N THR A 124 -5.34 -3.29 -0.47
CA THR A 124 -5.57 -2.06 -1.25
C THR A 124 -5.11 -0.82 -0.49
N ASP A 125 -4.91 0.30 -1.18
CA ASP A 125 -4.52 1.58 -0.57
C ASP A 125 -5.56 2.10 0.43
N GLY A 126 -6.84 1.78 0.23
CA GLY A 126 -7.91 2.05 1.19
C GLY A 126 -7.59 1.68 2.65
N ILE A 127 -6.78 0.64 2.92
CA ILE A 127 -6.27 0.37 4.28
C ILE A 127 -4.93 1.08 4.59
N PHE A 128 -3.99 1.08 3.65
CA PHE A 128 -2.63 1.59 3.88
C PHE A 128 -2.59 3.11 4.12
N GLU A 129 -3.57 3.85 3.59
CA GLU A 129 -3.69 5.29 3.85
C GLU A 129 -4.19 5.59 5.26
N ARG A 130 -4.72 4.60 5.98
CA ARG A 130 -5.39 4.78 7.28
C ARG A 130 -4.77 4.01 8.43
N VAL A 131 -4.20 2.84 8.14
CA VAL A 131 -3.59 1.98 9.15
C VAL A 131 -2.12 1.79 8.79
N PRO A 132 -1.18 2.09 9.71
CA PRO A 132 0.24 1.88 9.46
C PRO A 132 0.55 0.41 9.16
N PRO A 133 1.44 0.10 8.19
CA PRO A 133 1.84 -1.28 7.88
C PRO A 133 2.36 -2.05 9.10
N GLN A 134 3.06 -1.36 10.00
CA GLN A 134 3.57 -1.96 11.23
C GLN A 134 2.45 -2.45 12.14
N GLU A 135 1.41 -1.64 12.37
CA GLU A 135 0.26 -2.01 13.20
C GLU A 135 -0.48 -3.22 12.61
N MET A 136 -0.64 -3.27 11.28
CA MET A 136 -1.24 -4.42 10.60
C MET A 136 -0.40 -5.68 10.79
N ALA A 137 0.91 -5.59 10.56
CA ALA A 137 1.82 -6.72 10.71
C ALA A 137 1.83 -7.27 12.15
N GLU A 138 1.88 -6.39 13.15
CA GLU A 138 1.85 -6.74 14.56
C GLU A 138 0.57 -7.51 14.93
N ARG A 139 -0.61 -6.98 14.55
CA ARG A 139 -1.90 -7.62 14.86
C ARG A 139 -2.08 -8.96 14.16
N LEU A 140 -1.66 -9.05 12.90
CA LEU A 140 -1.74 -10.30 12.13
C LEU A 140 -0.74 -11.35 12.64
N ALA A 141 0.48 -10.95 13.00
CA ALA A 141 1.47 -11.86 13.57
C ALA A 141 0.98 -12.47 14.90
N GLU A 142 0.42 -11.66 15.81
CA GLU A 142 -0.16 -12.17 17.06
C GLU A 142 -1.34 -13.13 16.78
N SER A 143 -2.17 -12.85 15.77
CA SER A 143 -3.27 -13.75 15.39
C SER A 143 -2.78 -15.09 14.84
N LEU A 144 -1.74 -15.07 13.99
CA LEU A 144 -1.22 -16.26 13.32
C LEU A 144 -0.33 -17.11 14.24
N PHE A 145 0.51 -16.48 15.03
CA PHE A 145 1.61 -17.14 15.77
C PHE A 145 1.52 -16.95 17.29
N GLY A 146 0.70 -16.01 17.77
CA GLY A 146 0.53 -15.72 19.20
C GLY A 146 -0.07 -16.87 20.01
N ARG A 147 -0.08 -16.70 21.33
CA ARG A 147 -0.58 -17.72 22.28
C ARG A 147 -2.09 -17.64 22.49
N ASP A 148 -2.65 -16.43 22.49
CA ASP A 148 -4.08 -16.18 22.65
C ASP A 148 -4.66 -15.72 21.30
N ARG A 149 -4.95 -16.71 20.45
CA ARG A 149 -5.21 -16.49 19.03
C ARG A 149 -6.65 -16.07 18.81
N LYS A 150 -6.86 -14.77 18.59
CA LYS A 150 -8.02 -14.33 17.82
C LYS A 150 -7.92 -14.89 16.41
N HIS A 151 -9.05 -15.28 15.84
CA HIS A 151 -9.08 -15.82 14.49
C HIS A 151 -8.61 -14.74 13.50
N PRO A 152 -7.79 -15.05 12.47
CA PRO A 152 -7.27 -14.04 11.55
C PRO A 152 -8.36 -13.22 10.85
N LEU A 153 -9.52 -13.82 10.58
CA LEU A 153 -10.66 -13.08 10.01
C LEU A 153 -11.19 -11.99 10.96
N GLU A 154 -11.22 -12.23 12.27
CA GLU A 154 -11.65 -11.21 13.24
C GLU A 154 -10.65 -10.05 13.31
N VAL A 155 -9.35 -10.35 13.20
CA VAL A 155 -8.32 -9.31 13.16
C VAL A 155 -8.38 -8.51 11.87
N MET A 156 -8.58 -9.16 10.72
CA MET A 156 -8.78 -8.47 9.44
C MET A 156 -10.05 -7.61 9.45
N GLU A 157 -11.15 -8.09 10.02
CA GLU A 157 -12.38 -7.30 10.19
C GLU A 157 -12.13 -6.07 11.06
N ALA A 158 -11.43 -6.21 12.19
CA ALA A 158 -11.09 -5.10 13.05
C ALA A 158 -10.19 -4.05 12.36
N LEU A 159 -9.25 -4.51 11.52
CA LEU A 159 -8.39 -3.64 10.71
C LEU A 159 -9.19 -2.87 9.65
N ILE A 160 -10.11 -3.54 8.93
CA ILE A 160 -11.01 -2.93 7.95
C ILE A 160 -11.94 -1.91 8.62
N ALA A 161 -12.47 -2.23 9.81
CA ALA A 161 -13.33 -1.35 10.58
C ALA A 161 -12.58 -0.10 11.06
N ALA A 162 -11.33 -0.25 11.52
CA ALA A 162 -10.48 0.87 11.92
C ALA A 162 -10.20 1.82 10.75
N ALA A 163 -9.83 1.28 9.58
CA ALA A 163 -9.63 2.08 8.38
C ALA A 163 -10.92 2.76 7.89
N SER A 164 -12.05 2.04 7.87
CA SER A 164 -13.35 2.59 7.49
C SER A 164 -13.75 3.76 8.39
N LYS A 165 -13.56 3.62 9.70
CA LYS A 165 -13.83 4.68 10.67
C LYS A 165 -12.96 5.91 10.38
N SER A 166 -11.66 5.71 10.14
CA SER A 166 -10.74 6.82 9.84
C SER A 166 -11.09 7.54 8.53
N TRP A 167 -11.58 6.83 7.52
CA TRP A 167 -12.10 7.44 6.28
C TRP A 167 -13.33 8.33 6.55
N MET A 168 -14.33 7.80 7.26
CA MET A 168 -15.57 8.52 7.57
C MET A 168 -15.34 9.76 8.45
N GLU A 169 -14.27 9.76 9.26
CA GLU A 169 -13.89 10.91 10.08
C GLU A 169 -13.13 12.00 9.30
N LEU A 170 -12.66 11.70 8.08
CA LEU A 170 -11.81 12.62 7.31
C LEU A 170 -12.56 13.85 6.81
N ILE A 171 -13.77 13.66 6.28
CA ILE A 171 -14.55 14.71 5.65
C ILE A 171 -15.84 14.90 6.45
N PRO A 172 -16.00 16.01 7.19
CA PRO A 172 -17.20 16.26 7.97
C PRO A 172 -18.47 16.21 7.11
N ASN A 173 -19.47 15.46 7.56
CA ASN A 173 -20.74 15.21 6.88
C ASN A 173 -20.66 14.41 5.57
N ASP A 174 -19.53 13.74 5.32
CA ASP A 174 -19.41 12.75 4.26
C ASP A 174 -19.38 11.34 4.86
N SER A 175 -19.91 10.38 4.12
CA SER A 175 -19.87 8.95 4.47
C SER A 175 -18.87 8.18 3.60
N TYR A 176 -18.07 8.91 2.82
CA TYR A 176 -17.08 8.33 1.93
C TYR A 176 -16.07 7.45 2.69
N ARG A 177 -15.84 6.28 2.11
CA ARG A 177 -14.66 5.44 2.35
C ARG A 177 -14.26 4.82 1.03
N ASP A 178 -12.97 4.58 0.90
CA ASP A 178 -12.45 3.81 -0.23
C ASP A 178 -12.73 2.31 -0.06
N ASP A 179 -12.59 1.54 -1.13
CA ASP A 179 -12.71 0.09 -1.10
C ASP A 179 -11.52 -0.53 -0.37
N ILE A 180 -11.83 -1.40 0.60
CA ILE A 180 -10.82 -2.01 1.47
C ILE A 180 -10.82 -3.52 1.26
N SER A 181 -9.69 -4.04 0.78
CA SER A 181 -9.44 -5.48 0.67
C SER A 181 -8.12 -5.84 1.32
N VAL A 182 -8.11 -6.96 2.06
CA VAL A 182 -6.93 -7.51 2.73
C VAL A 182 -6.87 -9.01 2.47
N ALA A 183 -5.69 -9.50 2.12
CA ALA A 183 -5.38 -10.91 1.96
C ALA A 183 -4.12 -11.24 2.76
N ILE A 184 -4.13 -12.39 3.42
CA ILE A 184 -3.00 -12.90 4.20
C ILE A 184 -2.67 -14.32 3.78
N CYS A 185 -1.38 -14.66 3.78
CA CYS A 185 -0.89 -16.00 3.51
C CYS A 185 0.22 -16.33 4.50
N GLN A 186 0.05 -17.42 5.24
CA GLN A 186 1.13 -17.98 6.05
C GLN A 186 2.06 -18.77 5.13
N ILE A 187 3.37 -18.48 5.20
CA ILE A 187 4.40 -19.25 4.50
C ILE A 187 4.75 -20.42 5.41
N ARG A 188 4.62 -21.64 4.90
CA ARG A 188 4.94 -22.89 5.62
C ARG A 188 6.31 -23.38 5.23
#